data_AF-D1ADD6-F1
#
_entry.id   AF-D1ADD6-F1
#
_cell.length_a   1.000
_cell.length_b   1.000
_cell.length_c   1.000
_cell.angle_alpha   90.00
_cell.angle_beta   90.00
_cell.angle_gamma   90.00
#
_symmetry.space_group_name_H-M   'P 1'
#
loop_
_entity.id
_entity.type
_entity.pdbx_description
1 polymer ?
#
loop_
_entity_poly.entity_id
_entity_poly.type
_entity_poly.pdbx_seq_one_letter_code
_entity_poly.pdbx_strand_id
1 'polypeptide(L)' 'MPDVREPEGPAEAARMSEVDVHPGVHRATEPDEEQVLRELYGEPDEDGIFRGKGA' A
#
# COMPACT_ATOMS: atom_id res chain seq x y z
N MET A 1 -9.93 -9.98 7.95
CA MET A 1 -9.40 -10.59 6.71
C MET A 1 -10.18 -9.98 5.56
N PRO A 2 -9.55 -9.42 4.51
CA PRO A 2 -10.30 -8.95 3.36
C PRO A 2 -11.02 -10.13 2.70
N ASP A 3 -12.21 -9.87 2.17
CA ASP A 3 -13.00 -10.84 1.40
C ASP A 3 -12.21 -11.23 0.15
N VAL A 4 -11.61 -12.42 0.16
CA VAL A 4 -10.99 -12.98 -1.04
C VAL A 4 -12.15 -13.39 -1.94
N ARG A 5 -12.49 -12.53 -2.90
CA ARG A 5 -13.53 -12.85 -3.88
C ARG A 5 -13.08 -14.08 -4.67
N GLU A 6 -13.86 -15.15 -4.58
CA GLU A 6 -13.69 -16.29 -5.46
C GLU A 6 -14.01 -15.86 -6.90
N PRO A 7 -13.27 -16.35 -7.90
CA PRO A 7 -13.51 -15.97 -9.30
C PRO A 7 -14.94 -16.34 -9.71
N GLU A 8 -15.65 -15.42 -10.34
CA GLU A 8 -17.07 -15.55 -10.72
C GLU A 8 -17.29 -16.53 -11.90
N GLY A 9 -16.24 -17.26 -12.32
CA GLY A 9 -16.35 -18.33 -13.30
C GLY A 9 -15.04 -18.72 -14.00
N PRO A 10 -15.10 -19.67 -14.94
CA PRO A 10 -13.92 -20.22 -15.62
C PRO A 10 -13.19 -19.20 -16.50
N ALA A 11 -13.89 -18.16 -16.97
CA ALA A 11 -13.30 -17.09 -17.75
C ALA A 11 -12.41 -16.17 -16.92
N GLU A 12 -12.77 -15.90 -15.66
CA GLU A 12 -11.95 -15.10 -14.74
C GLU A 12 -10.76 -15.93 -14.24
N ALA A 13 -10.98 -17.20 -13.89
CA ALA A 13 -9.91 -18.12 -13.51
C ALA A 13 -8.83 -18.28 -14.59
N ALA A 14 -9.21 -18.28 -15.87
CA ALA A 14 -8.26 -18.33 -16.99
C ALA A 14 -7.35 -17.08 -17.08
N ARG A 15 -7.82 -15.92 -16.59
CA ARG A 15 -7.03 -14.68 -16.56
C ARG A 15 -6.09 -14.61 -15.37
N MET A 16 -6.33 -15.38 -14.31
CA MET A 16 -5.44 -15.42 -13.14
C MET A 16 -4.06 -16.00 -13.45
N SER A 17 -3.92 -16.72 -14.57
CA SER A 17 -2.63 -17.20 -15.10
C SER A 17 -1.95 -16.22 -16.07
N GLU A 18 -2.56 -15.07 -16.37
CA GLU A 18 -1.95 -14.06 -17.22
C GLU A 18 -0.80 -13.37 -16.46
N VAL A 19 0.37 -13.32 -17.11
CA VAL A 19 1.53 -12.60 -16.58
C VAL A 19 1.32 -11.11 -16.84
N ASP A 20 1.47 -10.29 -15.80
CA ASP A 20 1.46 -8.84 -15.96
C ASP A 20 2.54 -8.42 -16.97
N VAL A 21 2.09 -7.82 -18.06
CA VAL A 21 2.92 -7.32 -19.17
C VAL A 21 3.67 -6.04 -18.81
N HIS A 22 3.27 -5.34 -17.75
CA HIS A 22 3.87 -4.09 -17.31
C HIS A 22 4.32 -4.13 -15.84
N PRO A 23 5.16 -5.09 -15.42
CA PRO A 23 5.53 -5.26 -14.01
C PRO A 23 6.24 -4.03 -13.41
N GLY A 24 6.77 -3.14 -14.26
CA GLY A 24 7.40 -1.88 -13.86
C GLY A 24 6.45 -0.71 -13.56
N VAL A 25 5.14 -0.83 -13.82
CA VAL A 25 4.16 0.21 -13.46
C VAL A 25 3.78 0.15 -11.99
N HIS A 26 3.95 -1.01 -11.36
CA HIS A 26 3.85 -1.20 -9.91
C HIS A 26 5.16 -0.84 -9.22
N ARG A 27 5.70 0.34 -9.52
CA ARG A 27 6.71 0.97 -8.66
C ARG A 27 5.97 1.85 -7.67
N ALA A 28 6.37 1.81 -6.41
CA ALA A 28 5.92 2.80 -5.44
C ALA A 28 6.34 4.19 -5.97
N THR A 29 5.37 4.92 -6.52
CA THR A 29 5.53 6.34 -6.89
C THR A 29 5.31 7.26 -5.70
N GLU A 30 4.72 6.72 -4.64
CA GLU A 30 4.50 7.43 -3.38
C GLU A 30 5.79 7.44 -2.56
N PRO A 31 6.11 8.57 -1.92
CA PRO A 31 7.19 8.64 -0.94
C PRO A 31 6.93 7.65 0.21
N ASP A 32 8.02 7.21 0.84
CA ASP A 32 7.95 6.31 1.98
C ASP A 32 7.05 6.90 3.08
N GLU A 33 6.22 6.06 3.69
CA GLU A 33 5.26 6.49 4.71
C GLU A 33 5.97 7.21 5.87
N GLU A 34 7.15 6.74 6.29
CA GLU A 34 7.92 7.39 7.34
C GLU A 34 8.39 8.80 6.91
N GLN A 35 8.81 8.95 5.66
CA GLN A 35 9.20 10.26 5.12
C GLN A 35 8.02 11.23 5.15
N VAL A 36 6.83 10.80 4.74
CA VAL A 36 5.62 11.61 4.76
C VAL A 36 5.23 11.99 6.19
N LEU A 37 5.25 11.02 7.10
CA LEU A 37 4.89 11.24 8.50
C LEU A 37 5.84 12.22 9.20
N ARG A 38 7.15 12.13 8.93
CA ARG A 38 8.14 13.09 9.43
C ARG A 38 7.92 14.50 8.91
N GLU A 39 7.57 14.66 7.63
CA GLU A 39 7.28 15.97 7.03
C GLU A 39 6.04 16.61 7.65
N LEU A 40 4.99 15.82 7.88
CA LEU A 40 3.70 16.32 8.38
C LEU A 40 3.69 16.56 9.89
N TYR A 41 4.32 15.68 10.66
CA TYR A 41 4.17 15.63 12.12
C TYR A 41 5.48 15.86 12.89
N GLY A 42 6.64 15.83 12.21
CA GLY A 42 7.94 15.90 12.86
C GLY A 42 8.44 14.52 13.31
N GLU A 43 9.37 14.48 14.25
CA GLU A 43 9.89 13.20 14.76
C GLU A 43 8.84 12.47 15.64
N PRO A 44 8.80 11.13 15.58
CA PRO A 44 7.93 10.35 16.46
C PRO A 44 8.34 10.47 17.93
N ASP A 45 7.40 10.20 18.84
CA ASP A 45 7.67 10.11 20.28
C ASP A 45 8.45 8.82 20.66
N GLU A 46 8.73 8.62 21.95
CA GLU A 46 9.49 7.45 22.45
C GLU A 46 8.82 6.11 22.13
N ASP A 47 7.52 6.11 21.86
CA ASP A 47 6.73 4.94 21.47
C ASP A 47 6.68 4.75 19.94
N GLY A 48 7.32 5.65 19.17
CA GLY A 48 7.30 5.64 17.70
C GLY A 48 6.05 6.29 17.10
N ILE A 49 5.26 7.04 17.88
CA ILE A 49 3.99 7.62 17.43
C ILE A 49 4.20 9.06 16.95
N PHE A 50 3.74 9.33 15.73
CA PHE A 50 3.68 10.68 15.17
C PHE A 50 2.45 11.41 15.73
N ARG A 51 2.67 12.41 16.60
CA ARG A 51 1.60 13.27 17.12
C ARG A 51 1.74 14.67 16.54
N GLY A 52 0.68 15.16 15.91
CA GLY A 52 0.67 16.51 15.35
C GLY A 52 0.98 17.58 16.40
N LYS A 53 1.61 18.66 15.94
CA LYS A 53 2.06 19.78 16.79
C LYS A 53 0.86 20.37 17.55
N GLY A 54 0.71 20.01 18.82
CA GLY A 54 -0.39 20.47 19.68
C GLY A 54 -1.09 19.41 20.55
N ALA A 55 -0.59 18.17 20.58
CA ALA A 55 -1.03 17.14 21.53
C ALA A 55 -0.51 17.38 22.96
#